data_AF-A0A5C0NS84-F1
#
_entry.id   AF-A0A5C0NS84-F1
#
_cell.length_a   1.000
_cell.length_b   1.000
_cell.length_c   1.000
_cell.angle_alpha   90.00
_cell.angle_beta   90.00
_cell.angle_gamma   90.00
#
_symmetry.space_group_name_H-M   'P 1'
#
loop_
_entity.id
_entity.type
_entity.pdbx_description
1 polymer ?
#
loop_
_entity_poly.entity_id
_entity_poly.type
_entity_poly.pdbx_seq_one_letter_code
_entity_poly.pdbx_strand_id
1 'polypeptide(L)'
;EGATVYATGTHALVEDGQLLEQLMSSVGFCTEVEEDLIDAVTGLSGSGPAYAFMALDALADGGVKMGLPRRLAVRLGAQALLGAAKMLLDSEQHPGQLKDNVCSPGGATIHALHFLESGGFRSLLINAVEAS
;
A
#
# COMPACT_ATOMS: atom_id res chain seq x y z
N GLU A 1 -0.63 7.67 8.38
CA GLU A 1 -2.05 7.46 8.67
C GLU A 1 -2.26 5.96 8.85
N GLY A 2 -3.09 5.54 9.80
CA GLY A 2 -3.44 4.13 9.99
C GLY A 2 -4.52 3.66 9.01
N ALA A 3 -4.66 2.35 8.88
CA ALA A 3 -5.80 1.70 8.25
C ALA A 3 -6.34 0.67 9.24
N THR A 4 -7.53 0.92 9.76
CA THR A 4 -8.18 0.11 10.80
C THR A 4 -9.49 -0.43 10.26
N VAL A 5 -9.82 -1.66 10.64
CA VAL A 5 -11.17 -2.20 10.49
C VAL A 5 -11.64 -2.71 11.84
N TYR A 6 -12.95 -2.81 12.02
CA TYR A 6 -13.54 -3.41 13.21
C TYR A 6 -14.80 -4.19 12.86
N ALA A 7 -15.16 -5.15 13.71
CA ALA A 7 -16.45 -5.83 13.69
C ALA A 7 -17.07 -5.76 15.08
N THR A 8 -18.39 -5.61 15.16
CA THR A 8 -19.11 -5.49 16.43
C THR A 8 -19.57 -6.87 16.92
N GLY A 9 -19.30 -7.16 18.20
CA GLY A 9 -19.74 -8.42 18.81
C GLY A 9 -21.23 -8.44 19.14
N THR A 10 -21.78 -9.62 19.44
CA THR A 10 -23.23 -9.84 19.68
C THR A 10 -23.86 -8.96 20.77
N HIS A 11 -23.05 -8.44 21.70
CA HIS A 11 -23.50 -7.61 22.83
C HIS A 11 -23.06 -6.15 22.72
N ALA A 12 -22.36 -5.77 21.65
CA ALA A 12 -22.00 -4.37 21.42
C ALA A 12 -23.25 -3.58 21.05
N LEU A 13 -23.36 -2.38 21.62
CA LEU A 13 -24.38 -1.44 21.22
C LEU A 13 -23.94 -0.71 19.95
N VAL A 14 -24.90 -0.13 19.22
CA VAL A 14 -24.60 0.68 18.03
C VAL A 14 -23.70 1.86 18.39
N GLU A 15 -23.91 2.44 19.57
CA GLU A 15 -23.11 3.53 20.12
C GLU A 15 -21.66 3.12 20.41
N ASP A 16 -21.40 1.85 20.75
CA ASP A 16 -20.04 1.35 21.00
C ASP A 16 -19.24 1.31 19.69
N GLY A 17 -19.85 0.81 18.61
CA GLY A 17 -19.24 0.81 17.27
C GLY A 17 -18.97 2.23 16.76
N GLN A 18 -19.95 3.13 16.90
CA GLN A 18 -19.77 4.54 16.53
C GLN A 18 -18.66 5.23 17.32
N LEU A 19 -18.57 4.96 18.63
CA LEU A 19 -17.51 5.50 19.48
C LEU A 19 -16.13 4.98 19.05
N LEU A 20 -16.02 3.68 18.77
CA LEU A 20 -14.79 3.07 18.28
C LEU A 20 -14.37 3.67 16.93
N GLU A 21 -15.31 3.81 15.99
CA GLU A 21 -15.02 4.38 14.67
C GLU A 21 -14.58 5.84 14.77
N GLN A 22 -15.24 6.65 15.61
CA GLN A 22 -14.82 8.03 15.87
C GLN A 22 -13.41 8.10 16.47
N LEU A 23 -13.12 7.22 17.44
CA LEU A 23 -11.80 7.16 18.07
C LEU A 23 -10.70 6.79 17.06
N MET A 24 -10.91 5.72 16.29
CA MET A 24 -9.91 5.22 15.35
C MET A 24 -9.77 6.12 14.11
N SER A 25 -10.85 6.79 13.69
CA SER A 25 -10.82 7.78 12.62
C SER A 25 -9.94 9.00 12.95
N SER A 26 -9.64 9.24 14.23
CA SER A 26 -8.72 10.32 14.63
C SER A 26 -7.24 10.03 14.29
N VAL A 27 -6.89 8.76 14.00
CA VAL A 27 -5.51 8.32 13.71
C VAL A 27 -5.33 7.70 12.31
N GLY A 28 -6.40 7.59 11.54
CA GLY A 28 -6.35 7.05 10.17
C GLY A 28 -7.71 6.71 9.60
N PHE A 29 -7.71 5.95 8.51
CA PHE A 29 -8.93 5.37 7.95
C PHE A 29 -9.47 4.29 8.91
N CYS A 30 -10.77 4.33 9.19
CA CYS A 30 -11.48 3.31 9.96
C CYS A 30 -12.81 3.00 9.27
N THR A 31 -13.20 1.72 9.27
CA THR A 31 -14.51 1.30 8.75
C THR A 31 -14.94 -0.01 9.40
N GLU A 32 -16.24 -0.22 9.54
CA GLU A 32 -16.80 -1.49 9.98
C GLU A 32 -16.75 -2.52 8.84
N VAL A 33 -16.46 -3.78 9.18
CA VAL A 33 -16.44 -4.92 8.26
C VAL A 33 -17.06 -6.14 8.93
N GLU A 34 -17.42 -7.13 8.12
CA GLU A 34 -17.74 -8.46 8.64
C GLU A 34 -16.50 -9.12 9.25
N GLU A 35 -16.69 -9.86 10.35
CA GLU A 35 -15.58 -10.46 11.12
C GLU A 35 -14.74 -11.44 10.28
N ASP A 36 -15.36 -12.12 9.31
CA ASP A 36 -14.69 -13.06 8.40
C ASP A 36 -13.71 -12.40 7.41
N LEU A 37 -13.77 -11.06 7.26
CA LEU A 37 -12.84 -10.29 6.45
C LEU A 37 -11.57 -9.87 7.22
N ILE A 38 -11.56 -9.96 8.55
CA ILE A 38 -10.48 -9.40 9.38
C ILE A 38 -9.13 -10.11 9.12
N ASP A 39 -9.12 -11.42 8.88
CA ASP A 39 -7.90 -12.16 8.56
C ASP A 39 -7.29 -11.66 7.24
N ALA A 40 -8.12 -11.49 6.21
CA ALA A 40 -7.68 -10.95 4.91
C ALA A 40 -7.19 -9.51 5.02
N VAL A 41 -7.85 -8.68 5.84
CA VAL A 41 -7.40 -7.31 6.13
C VAL A 41 -6.05 -7.32 6.84
N THR A 42 -5.84 -8.24 7.79
CA THR A 42 -4.58 -8.38 8.51
C THR A 42 -3.43 -8.66 7.55
N GLY A 43 -3.60 -9.58 6.60
CA GLY A 43 -2.57 -9.86 5.60
C GLY A 43 -2.29 -8.70 4.64
N LEU A 44 -3.30 -7.87 4.36
CA LEU A 44 -3.18 -6.73 3.44
C LEU A 44 -2.64 -5.47 4.12
N SER A 45 -3.38 -4.90 5.09
CA SER A 45 -3.07 -3.61 5.71
C SER A 45 -2.35 -3.73 7.05
N GLY A 46 -2.53 -4.83 7.78
CA GLY A 46 -1.80 -5.12 9.01
C GLY A 46 -0.32 -5.40 8.73
N SER A 47 -0.04 -6.33 7.82
CA SER A 47 1.32 -6.67 7.36
C SER A 47 1.84 -5.73 6.26
N GLY A 48 0.95 -5.01 5.58
CA GLY A 48 1.26 -4.09 4.47
C GLY A 48 2.43 -3.12 4.71
N PRO A 49 2.54 -2.47 5.88
CA PRO A 49 3.68 -1.60 6.20
C PRO A 49 5.04 -2.29 6.06
N ALA A 50 5.16 -3.57 6.45
CA ALA A 50 6.40 -4.33 6.31
C ALA A 50 6.79 -4.52 4.84
N TYR A 51 5.81 -4.81 3.97
CA TYR A 51 6.02 -4.94 2.53
C TYR A 51 6.49 -3.61 1.93
N ALA A 52 5.86 -2.51 2.35
CA ALA A 52 6.23 -1.17 1.90
C ALA A 52 7.66 -0.80 2.33
N PHE A 53 8.06 -1.12 3.57
CA PHE A 53 9.43 -0.87 4.03
C PHE A 53 10.46 -1.71 3.27
N MET A 54 10.17 -2.98 2.98
CA MET A 54 11.03 -3.82 2.16
C MET A 54 11.17 -3.26 0.73
N ALA A 55 10.07 -2.82 0.12
CA ALA A 55 10.09 -2.18 -1.20
C ALA A 55 10.90 -0.88 -1.19
N LEU A 56 10.78 -0.05 -0.15
CA LEU A 56 11.54 1.19 0.00
C LEU A 56 13.04 0.94 0.14
N ASP A 57 13.43 -0.08 0.90
CA ASP A 57 14.83 -0.44 1.05
C ASP A 57 15.43 -0.92 -0.29
N ALA A 58 14.69 -1.78 -1.01
CA ALA A 58 15.08 -2.25 -2.34
C ALA A 58 15.15 -1.11 -3.38
N LEU A 59 14.21 -0.16 -3.36
CA LEU A 59 14.25 1.03 -4.21
C LEU A 59 15.44 1.93 -3.88
N ALA A 60 15.76 2.08 -2.59
CA ALA A 60 16.93 2.83 -2.15
C ALA A 60 18.23 2.16 -2.61
N ASP A 61 18.32 0.83 -2.52
CA ASP A 61 19.44 0.04 -3.05
C ASP A 61 19.60 0.24 -4.56
N GLY A 62 18.50 0.20 -5.31
CA GLY A 62 18.49 0.51 -6.74
C GLY A 62 19.01 1.92 -7.03
N GLY A 63 18.56 2.92 -6.27
CA GLY A 63 19.05 4.29 -6.40
C GLY A 63 20.55 4.42 -6.11
N VAL A 64 21.05 3.77 -5.07
CA VAL A 64 22.49 3.76 -4.73
C VAL A 64 23.31 3.07 -5.82
N LYS A 65 22.82 1.93 -6.34
CA LYS A 65 23.45 1.24 -7.47
C LYS A 65 23.58 2.13 -8.71
N MET A 66 22.63 3.04 -8.91
CA MET A 66 22.64 4.03 -9.99
C MET A 66 23.37 5.34 -9.64
N GLY A 67 24.05 5.41 -8.49
CA GLY A 67 24.94 6.51 -8.10
C GLY A 67 24.33 7.55 -7.15
N LEU A 68 23.12 7.34 -6.62
CA LEU A 68 22.53 8.25 -5.63
C LEU A 68 23.14 8.06 -4.23
N PRO A 69 23.32 9.13 -3.44
CA PRO A 69 23.58 8.99 -2.02
C PRO A 69 22.42 8.28 -1.32
N ARG A 70 22.71 7.32 -0.42
CA ARG A 70 21.70 6.51 0.30
C ARG A 70 20.58 7.37 0.90
N ARG A 71 20.93 8.44 1.61
CA ARG A 71 19.95 9.33 2.26
C ARG A 71 18.97 9.94 1.25
N LEU A 72 19.46 10.34 0.07
CA LEU A 72 18.63 10.90 -0.98
C LEU A 72 17.76 9.81 -1.62
N ALA A 73 18.31 8.63 -1.89
CA ALA A 73 17.57 7.51 -2.47
C ALA A 73 16.38 7.09 -1.58
N VAL A 74 16.60 6.95 -0.27
CA VAL A 74 15.53 6.66 0.70
C VAL A 74 14.46 7.76 0.67
N ARG A 75 14.85 9.04 0.70
CA ARG A 75 13.90 10.15 0.72
C ARG A 75 13.04 10.20 -0.56
N LEU A 76 13.66 10.02 -1.73
CA LEU A 76 12.97 10.03 -3.02
C LEU A 76 12.04 8.82 -3.16
N GLY A 77 12.49 7.62 -2.80
CA GLY A 77 11.66 6.41 -2.81
C GLY A 77 10.43 6.55 -1.92
N ALA A 78 10.63 7.01 -0.67
CA ALA A 78 9.53 7.26 0.27
C ALA A 78 8.53 8.29 -0.26
N GLN A 79 9.02 9.39 -0.86
CA GLN A 79 8.15 10.41 -1.43
C GLN A 79 7.36 9.90 -2.64
N ALA A 80 7.97 9.05 -3.48
CA ALA A 80 7.33 8.46 -4.64
C ALA A 80 6.20 7.51 -4.24
N LEU A 81 6.42 6.61 -3.28
CA LEU A 81 5.38 5.71 -2.79
C LEU A 81 4.26 6.47 -2.09
N LEU A 82 4.58 7.46 -1.24
CA LEU A 82 3.57 8.30 -0.60
C LEU A 82 2.71 9.05 -1.62
N GLY A 83 3.35 9.65 -2.64
CA GLY A 83 2.64 10.37 -3.70
C GLY A 83 1.75 9.47 -4.55
N ALA A 84 2.23 8.27 -4.89
CA ALA A 84 1.45 7.29 -5.65
C ALA A 84 0.23 6.78 -4.86
N ALA A 85 0.42 6.46 -3.57
CA ALA A 85 -0.67 6.04 -2.69
C ALA A 85 -1.72 7.15 -2.54
N LYS A 86 -1.27 8.38 -2.26
CA LYS A 86 -2.16 9.53 -2.13
C LYS A 86 -2.93 9.81 -3.42
N MET A 87 -2.26 9.77 -4.58
CA MET A 87 -2.92 9.97 -5.87
C MET A 87 -4.00 8.93 -6.15
N LEU A 88 -3.80 7.68 -5.72
CA LEU A 88 -4.83 6.65 -5.84
C LEU A 88 -6.01 6.91 -4.89
N LEU A 89 -5.75 7.28 -3.64
CA LEU A 89 -6.80 7.59 -2.66
C LEU A 89 -7.65 8.82 -3.04
N ASP A 90 -7.03 9.80 -3.69
CA ASP A 90 -7.69 11.04 -4.13
C ASP A 90 -8.33 10.91 -5.54
N SER A 91 -8.26 9.74 -6.19
CA SER A 91 -8.69 9.54 -7.58
C SER A 91 -9.81 8.50 -7.70
N GLU A 92 -10.71 8.71 -8.66
CA GLU A 92 -11.70 7.72 -9.08
C GLU A 92 -11.16 6.76 -10.16
N GLN A 93 -9.90 6.93 -10.58
CA GLN A 93 -9.30 6.13 -11.65
C GLN A 93 -8.78 4.79 -11.12
N HIS A 94 -8.96 3.73 -11.92
CA HIS A 94 -8.35 2.43 -11.65
C HIS A 94 -6.81 2.54 -11.55
N PRO A 95 -6.12 1.83 -10.63
CA PRO A 95 -4.67 1.91 -10.47
C PRO A 95 -3.90 1.57 -11.75
N GLY A 96 -4.47 0.72 -12.62
CA GLY A 96 -3.93 0.44 -13.95
C GLY A 96 -3.86 1.68 -14.86
N GLN A 97 -4.86 2.56 -14.80
CA GLN A 97 -4.88 3.82 -15.56
C GLN A 97 -3.86 4.81 -15.01
N LEU A 98 -3.74 4.94 -13.68
CA LEU A 98 -2.71 5.77 -13.06
C LEU A 98 -1.30 5.31 -13.44
N LYS A 99 -1.07 3.99 -13.46
CA LYS A 99 0.17 3.39 -13.98
C LYS A 99 0.41 3.77 -15.44
N ASP A 100 -0.60 3.65 -16.29
CA ASP A 100 -0.48 3.97 -17.73
C ASP A 100 -0.15 5.45 -17.97
N ASN A 101 -0.72 6.36 -17.17
CA ASN A 101 -0.44 7.79 -17.25
C ASN A 101 1.05 8.13 -16.99
N VAL A 102 1.77 7.29 -16.23
CA VAL A 102 3.22 7.43 -15.98
C VAL A 102 4.07 6.73 -17.06
N CYS A 103 3.46 5.85 -17.87
CA CYS A 103 4.12 5.05 -18.88
C CYS A 103 4.08 5.71 -20.25
N SER A 104 4.97 6.68 -20.50
CA SER A 104 5.15 7.22 -21.85
C SER A 104 5.59 6.12 -22.84
N PRO A 105 5.03 6.06 -24.06
CA PRO A 105 5.42 5.08 -25.07
C PRO A 105 6.93 5.08 -25.34
N GLY A 106 7.56 3.91 -25.24
CA GLY A 106 9.02 3.76 -25.41
C GLY A 106 9.88 4.36 -24.29
N GLY A 107 9.28 4.89 -23.22
CA GLY A 107 9.99 5.55 -22.13
C GLY A 107 10.66 4.61 -21.13
N ALA A 108 11.36 5.19 -20.15
CA ALA A 108 12.05 4.42 -19.11
C ALA A 108 11.10 3.56 -18.26
N THR A 109 9.92 4.09 -17.91
CA THR A 109 8.94 3.41 -17.05
C THR A 109 8.47 2.09 -17.64
N ILE A 110 8.16 2.03 -18.94
CA ILE A 110 7.62 0.80 -19.53
C ILE A 110 8.68 -0.33 -19.58
N HIS A 111 9.95 0.02 -19.77
CA HIS A 111 11.06 -0.94 -19.69
C HIS A 111 11.25 -1.47 -18.26
N ALA A 112 11.15 -0.60 -17.25
CA ALA A 112 11.22 -1.00 -15.85
C ALA A 112 10.05 -1.92 -15.46
N LEU A 113 8.83 -1.58 -15.87
CA LEU A 113 7.66 -2.42 -15.61
C LEU A 113 7.78 -3.78 -16.29
N HIS A 114 8.26 -3.84 -17.54
CA HIS A 114 8.49 -5.12 -18.22
C HIS A 114 9.48 -6.02 -17.44
N PHE A 115 10.52 -5.44 -16.84
CA PHE A 115 11.45 -6.18 -15.97
C PHE A 115 10.76 -6.68 -14.69
N LEU A 116 9.93 -5.88 -14.05
CA LEU A 116 9.16 -6.29 -12.86
C LEU A 116 8.18 -7.42 -13.18
N GLU A 117 7.49 -7.37 -14.32
CA GLU A 117 6.59 -8.44 -14.76
C GLU A 117 7.36 -9.74 -15.03
N SER A 118 8.55 -9.64 -15.65
CA SER A 118 9.43 -10.80 -15.89
C SER A 118 9.90 -11.48 -14.59
N GLY A 119 9.98 -10.71 -13.49
CA GLY A 119 10.31 -11.22 -12.16
C GLY A 119 9.11 -11.68 -11.33
N GLY A 120 7.89 -11.65 -11.87
CA GLY A 120 6.69 -12.08 -11.16
C GLY A 120 6.27 -11.14 -10.03
N PHE A 121 6.57 -9.84 -10.12
CA PHE A 121 6.32 -8.86 -9.05
C PHE A 121 4.90 -8.94 -8.46
N ARG A 122 3.87 -9.07 -9.32
CA ARG A 122 2.47 -9.19 -8.89
C ARG A 122 2.23 -10.44 -8.07
N SER A 123 2.72 -11.58 -8.53
CA SER A 123 2.54 -12.86 -7.85
C SER A 123 3.19 -12.87 -6.46
N LEU A 124 4.34 -12.22 -6.30
CA LEU A 124 5.00 -12.12 -5.01
C LEU A 124 4.17 -11.35 -3.97
N LEU A 125 3.53 -10.25 -4.39
CA LEU A 125 2.66 -9.47 -3.50
C LEU A 125 1.37 -10.22 -3.16
N ILE A 126 0.77 -10.91 -4.13
CA ILE A 126 -0.43 -11.74 -3.90
C ILE A 126 -0.11 -12.85 -2.90
N ASN A 127 0.98 -13.58 -3.13
CA ASN A 127 1.40 -14.68 -2.26
C ASN A 127 1.79 -14.19 -0.85
N ALA A 128 2.34 -12.97 -0.72
CA ALA A 128 2.63 -12.39 0.59
C ALA A 128 1.36 -12.15 1.40
N VAL A 129 0.31 -11.59 0.78
CA VAL A 129 -1.00 -11.40 1.43
C VAL A 129 -1.65 -12.73 1.78
N GLU A 130 -1.60 -13.71 0.87
CA GLU A 130 -2.16 -15.05 1.11
C GLU A 130 -1.47 -15.81 2.25
N ALA A 131 -0.15 -15.67 2.40
CA ALA A 131 0.62 -16.37 3.42
C ALA A 131 0.64 -15.68 4.80
N SER A 132 0.01 -14.52 4.92
CA SER A 132 -0.01 -13.70 6.13
C SER A 132 -0.91 -14.23 7.22
#